data_AF-A0A8D5JQL0-F1
#
_entry.id   AF-A0A8D5JQL0-F1
#
_cell.length_a   1.000
_cell.length_b   1.000
_cell.length_c   1.000
_cell.angle_alpha   90.00
_cell.angle_beta   90.00
_cell.angle_gamma   90.00
#
_symmetry.space_group_name_H-M   'P 1'
#
loop_
_entity.id
_entity.type
_entity.pdbx_description
1 polymer ?
#
loop_
_entity_poly.entity_id
_entity_poly.type
_entity_poly.pdbx_seq_one_letter_code
_entity_poly.pdbx_strand_id
1 'polypeptide(L)'
;MKEETSESIIKAIHTIHRGEKYASARFMAKVLDRYLNHPKDSSESPIDRLTHRELDVFRLLGKGMTTRDIADHLDLGVKTIGTYRERIKNKLDLQNATDLIHSAVRWLEKGEL
;
A
#
# COMPACT_ATOMS: atom_id res chain seq x y z
N MET A 1 -5.46 28.11 -21.62
CA MET A 1 -5.58 26.87 -20.81
C MET A 1 -6.81 26.09 -21.26
N LYS A 2 -6.67 25.21 -22.26
CA LYS A 2 -7.64 24.16 -22.66
C LYS A 2 -7.12 23.28 -23.82
N GLU A 3 -5.97 23.60 -24.41
CA GLU A 3 -5.38 22.83 -25.53
C GLU A 3 -4.30 21.82 -25.08
N GLU A 4 -3.45 22.16 -24.11
CA GLU A 4 -2.37 21.27 -23.61
C GLU A 4 -2.86 19.93 -23.02
N THR A 5 -4.08 19.89 -22.48
CA THR A 5 -4.62 18.68 -21.85
C THR A 5 -4.93 17.60 -22.88
N SER A 6 -5.39 17.97 -24.08
CA SER A 6 -5.81 17.01 -25.11
C SER A 6 -4.63 16.30 -25.75
N GLU A 7 -3.56 17.03 -26.08
CA GLU A 7 -2.34 16.44 -26.65
C GLU A 7 -1.61 15.54 -25.66
N SER A 8 -1.58 15.93 -24.38
CA SER A 8 -0.99 15.12 -23.30
C SER A 8 -1.71 13.78 -23.12
N ILE A 9 -3.03 13.75 -23.30
CA ILE A 9 -3.83 12.51 -23.23
C ILE A 9 -3.55 11.63 -24.46
N ILE A 10 -3.53 12.20 -25.66
CA ILE A 10 -3.23 11.45 -26.90
C ILE A 10 -1.83 10.82 -26.82
N LYS A 11 -0.84 11.60 -26.34
CA LYS A 11 0.53 11.12 -26.12
C LYS A 11 0.59 10.01 -25.07
N ALA A 12 -0.20 10.12 -23.99
CA ALA A 12 -0.29 9.09 -22.96
C ALA A 12 -0.83 7.77 -23.54
N ILE A 13 -1.90 7.84 -24.33
CA ILE A 13 -2.53 6.68 -24.97
C ILE A 13 -1.54 5.98 -25.90
N HIS A 14 -0.86 6.73 -26.79
CA HIS A 14 0.13 6.14 -27.69
C HIS A 14 1.32 5.53 -26.95
N THR A 15 1.77 6.14 -25.84
CA THR A 15 2.89 5.63 -25.04
C THR A 15 2.53 4.33 -24.35
N ILE A 16 1.33 4.25 -23.75
CA ILE A 16 0.81 3.02 -23.13
C ILE A 16 0.63 1.92 -24.19
N HIS A 17 0.15 2.26 -25.38
CA HIS A 17 -0.03 1.31 -26.48
C HIS A 17 1.29 0.69 -26.98
N ARG A 18 2.42 1.41 -26.86
CA ARG A 18 3.77 0.88 -27.14
C ARG A 18 4.35 0.03 -26.00
N GLY A 19 3.61 -0.18 -24.90
CA GLY A 19 4.11 -0.88 -23.72
C GLY A 19 5.01 -0.02 -22.83
N GLU A 20 5.13 1.27 -23.13
CA GLU A 20 5.90 2.22 -22.33
C GLU A 20 5.03 2.81 -21.21
N LYS A 21 5.63 3.05 -20.04
CA LYS A 21 4.93 3.65 -18.91
C LYS A 21 4.90 5.16 -19.08
N TYR A 22 3.71 5.73 -19.28
CA TYR A 22 3.52 7.18 -19.27
C TYR A 22 3.15 7.64 -17.86
N ALA A 23 3.93 8.57 -17.30
CA ALA A 23 3.49 9.29 -16.11
C ALA A 23 3.82 10.77 -16.24
N SER A 24 2.96 11.61 -15.66
CA SER A 24 3.16 13.05 -15.66
C SER A 24 4.46 13.44 -14.95
N ALA A 25 5.09 14.53 -15.38
CA ALA A 25 6.30 15.06 -14.74
C ALA A 25 6.14 15.25 -13.23
N ARG A 26 4.95 15.69 -12.80
CA ARG A 26 4.61 15.84 -11.37
C ARG A 26 4.54 14.51 -10.63
N PHE A 27 4.04 13.45 -11.27
CA PHE A 27 4.04 12.10 -10.70
C PHE A 27 5.46 11.54 -10.63
N MET A 28 6.26 11.69 -11.70
CA MET A 28 7.65 11.26 -11.72
C MET A 28 8.49 11.99 -10.68
N ALA A 29 8.30 13.29 -10.49
CA ALA A 29 8.95 14.05 -9.42
C ALA A 29 8.61 13.49 -8.03
N LYS A 30 7.35 13.15 -7.76
CA LYS A 30 6.94 12.52 -6.49
C LYS A 30 7.48 11.09 -6.30
N VAL A 31 7.66 10.35 -7.39
CA VAL A 31 8.25 9.00 -7.34
C VAL A 31 9.75 9.10 -7.09
N LEU A 32 10.43 10.02 -7.78
CA LEU A 32 11.85 10.26 -7.63
C LEU A 32 12.20 10.83 -6.25
N ASP A 33 11.40 11.77 -5.75
CA ASP A 33 11.51 12.31 -4.39
C ASP A 33 11.40 11.18 -3.34
N ARG A 34 10.42 10.28 -3.48
CA ARG A 34 10.33 9.08 -2.64
C ARG A 34 11.50 8.12 -2.80
N TYR A 35 12.10 8.02 -3.98
CA TYR A 35 13.23 7.13 -4.23
C TYR A 35 14.55 7.69 -3.69
N LEU A 36 14.74 9.01 -3.76
CA LEU A 36 15.93 9.71 -3.29
C LEU A 36 15.90 9.99 -1.77
N ASN A 37 14.73 10.27 -1.21
CA ASN A 37 14.55 10.58 0.21
C ASN A 37 14.33 9.33 1.09
N HIS A 38 14.23 8.13 0.49
CA HIS A 38 14.34 6.86 1.19
C HIS A 38 15.69 6.23 0.84
N PRO A 39 16.78 6.56 1.57
CA PRO A 39 17.99 5.78 1.44
C PRO A 39 17.64 4.31 1.73
N LYS A 40 18.06 3.42 0.82
CA LYS A 40 18.19 1.99 1.08
C LYS A 40 19.25 1.81 2.17
N ASP A 41 18.93 2.12 3.42
CA ASP A 41 19.77 1.82 4.56
C ASP A 41 18.91 1.75 5.84
N SER A 42 18.26 0.60 6.01
CA SER A 42 18.32 -0.20 7.23
C SER A 42 17.47 -1.44 7.02
N SER A 43 18.09 -2.56 7.31
CA SER A 43 17.65 -3.94 7.21
C SER A 43 16.56 -4.28 8.24
N GLU A 44 15.41 -3.63 8.15
CA GLU A 44 14.15 -4.07 8.76
C GLU A 44 13.02 -3.75 7.78
N SER A 45 12.30 -4.77 7.33
CA SER A 45 11.05 -4.55 6.60
C SER A 45 10.17 -3.68 7.49
N PRO A 46 9.43 -2.67 6.98
CA PRO A 46 8.50 -1.88 7.80
C PRO A 46 7.54 -2.73 8.63
N ILE A 47 7.34 -3.97 8.19
CA ILE A 47 6.51 -5.02 8.77
C ILE A 47 7.14 -5.65 10.01
N ASP A 48 8.47 -5.61 10.16
CA ASP A 48 9.18 -6.06 11.36
C ASP A 48 8.83 -5.21 12.60
N ARG A 49 8.26 -4.02 12.38
CA ARG A 49 7.73 -3.15 13.46
C ARG A 49 6.38 -3.63 14.01
N LEU A 50 5.71 -4.54 13.31
CA LEU A 50 4.45 -5.12 13.75
C LEU A 50 4.71 -6.18 14.81
N THR A 51 3.90 -6.17 15.86
CA THR A 51 3.85 -7.29 16.81
C THR A 51 3.27 -8.52 16.13
N HIS A 52 3.53 -9.71 16.68
CA HIS A 52 2.97 -10.97 16.17
C HIS A 52 1.45 -10.89 15.91
N ARG A 53 0.69 -10.28 16.83
CA ARG A 53 -0.77 -10.14 16.68
C ARG A 53 -1.16 -9.14 15.58
N GLU A 54 -0.41 -8.05 15.43
CA GLU A 54 -0.63 -7.09 14.35
C GLU A 54 -0.28 -7.69 12.99
N LEU A 55 0.78 -8.50 12.92
CA LEU A 55 1.18 -9.22 11.73
C LEU A 55 0.13 -10.26 11.32
N ASP A 56 -0.45 -11.00 12.27
CA ASP A 56 -1.54 -11.92 12.00
C ASP A 56 -2.74 -11.22 11.37
N VAL A 57 -3.18 -10.10 11.97
CA VAL A 57 -4.28 -9.29 11.42
C VAL A 57 -3.91 -8.75 10.04
N PHE A 58 -2.69 -8.23 9.86
CA PHE A 58 -2.20 -7.72 8.58
C PHE A 58 -2.20 -8.79 7.49
N ARG A 59 -1.73 -10.01 7.80
CA ARG A 59 -1.73 -11.15 6.89
C ARG A 59 -3.15 -11.56 6.47
N LEU A 60 -4.10 -11.61 7.40
CA LEU A 60 -5.48 -11.97 7.09
C LEU A 60 -6.18 -10.88 6.24
N LEU A 61 -5.85 -9.60 6.47
CA LEU A 61 -6.28 -8.51 5.59
C LEU A 61 -5.71 -8.68 4.17
N GLY A 62 -4.45 -9.10 4.04
CA GLY A 62 -3.83 -9.39 2.74
C GLY A 62 -4.49 -10.56 1.99
N LYS A 63 -5.08 -11.51 2.72
CA LYS A 63 -5.89 -12.60 2.16
C LYS A 63 -7.31 -12.17 1.75
N GLY A 64 -7.68 -10.90 1.96
CA GLY A 64 -8.99 -10.36 1.62
C GLY A 64 -10.08 -10.62 2.66
N MET A 65 -9.74 -11.03 3.88
CA MET A 65 -10.72 -11.26 4.95
C MET A 65 -11.28 -9.93 5.47
N THR A 66 -12.58 -9.90 5.78
CA THR A 66 -13.20 -8.71 6.37
C THR A 66 -12.83 -8.58 7.86
N THR A 67 -13.08 -7.41 8.45
CA THR A 67 -12.82 -7.20 9.88
C THR A 67 -13.63 -8.13 10.77
N ARG A 68 -14.83 -8.53 10.33
CA ARG A 68 -15.67 -9.49 11.04
C ARG A 68 -15.08 -10.90 10.93
N ASP A 69 -14.70 -11.32 9.72
CA ASP A 69 -14.11 -12.66 9.53
C ASP A 69 -12.81 -12.81 10.31
N ILE A 70 -11.99 -11.76 10.39
CA ILE A 70 -10.75 -11.76 11.18
C ILE A 70 -11.05 -11.82 12.69
N ALA A 71 -12.08 -11.11 13.13
CA ALA A 71 -12.53 -11.12 14.52
C ALA A 71 -12.96 -12.54 14.92
N ASP A 72 -13.78 -13.19 14.09
CA ASP A 72 -14.24 -14.56 14.29
C ASP A 72 -13.07 -15.57 14.19
N HIS A 73 -12.13 -15.38 13.26
CA HIS A 73 -10.98 -16.26 13.07
C HIS A 73 -9.97 -16.22 14.22
N LEU A 74 -9.82 -15.06 14.87
CA LEU A 74 -8.89 -14.86 15.97
C LEU A 74 -9.56 -14.96 17.35
N ASP A 75 -10.87 -15.24 17.41
CA ASP A 75 -11.70 -15.23 18.63
C ASP A 75 -11.57 -13.91 19.41
N LEU A 76 -11.68 -12.79 18.68
CA LEU A 76 -11.57 -11.43 19.20
C LEU A 76 -12.77 -10.58 18.81
N GLY A 77 -13.03 -9.51 19.56
CA GLY A 77 -14.07 -8.55 19.19
C GLY A 77 -13.71 -7.72 17.96
N VAL A 78 -14.71 -7.39 17.12
CA VAL A 78 -14.55 -6.49 15.95
C VAL A 78 -13.89 -5.15 16.33
N LYS A 79 -14.22 -4.62 17.51
CA LYS A 79 -13.61 -3.40 18.06
C LYS A 79 -12.09 -3.56 18.26
N THR A 80 -11.67 -4.72 18.75
CA THR A 80 -10.26 -5.07 18.97
C THR A 80 -9.50 -5.14 17.64
N ILE A 81 -10.09 -5.76 16.61
CA ILE A 81 -9.51 -5.76 15.26
C ILE A 81 -9.41 -4.33 14.71
N GLY A 82 -10.41 -3.49 14.94
CA GLY A 82 -10.35 -2.06 14.61
C GLY A 82 -9.16 -1.35 15.27
N THR A 83 -8.88 -1.63 16.54
CA THR A 83 -7.70 -1.10 17.24
C THR A 83 -6.39 -1.60 16.63
N TYR A 84 -6.29 -2.88 16.27
CA TYR A 84 -5.11 -3.41 15.58
C TYR A 84 -4.90 -2.73 14.23
N ARG A 85 -5.95 -2.55 13.43
CA ARG A 85 -5.87 -1.86 12.13
C ARG A 85 -5.33 -0.44 12.27
N GLU A 86 -5.76 0.30 13.30
CA GLU A 86 -5.27 1.66 13.53
C GLU A 86 -3.80 1.67 13.98
N ARG A 87 -3.40 0.72 14.85
CA ARG A 87 -2.00 0.57 15.25
C ARG A 87 -1.10 0.21 14.07
N ILE A 88 -1.55 -0.72 13.21
CA ILE A 88 -0.81 -1.09 11.99
C ILE A 88 -0.67 0.12 11.07
N LYS A 89 -1.75 0.88 10.84
CA LYS A 89 -1.69 2.13 10.07
C LYS A 89 -0.64 3.08 10.61
N ASN A 90 -0.63 3.32 11.92
CA ASN A 90 0.33 4.23 12.55
C ASN A 90 1.76 3.71 12.44
N LYS A 91 1.98 2.40 12.63
CA LYS A 91 3.32 1.78 12.56
C LYS A 91 3.90 1.74 11.15
N LEU A 92 3.04 1.59 10.14
CA LEU A 92 3.41 1.53 8.72
C LEU A 92 3.25 2.89 8.00
N ASP A 93 2.92 3.95 8.73
CA ASP A 93 2.67 5.31 8.20
C ASP A 93 1.63 5.34 7.05
N LEU A 94 0.53 4.62 7.23
CA LEU A 94 -0.54 4.49 6.23
C LEU A 94 -1.70 5.43 6.57
N GLN A 95 -2.14 6.20 5.57
CA GLN A 95 -3.09 7.29 5.76
C GLN A 95 -4.54 6.79 5.84
N ASN A 96 -4.89 5.73 5.12
CA ASN A 96 -6.27 5.25 5.05
C ASN A 96 -6.38 3.72 5.04
N ALA A 97 -7.61 3.23 5.16
CA ALA A 97 -7.91 1.79 5.20
C ALA A 97 -7.61 1.07 3.88
N THR A 98 -7.71 1.77 2.74
CA THR A 98 -7.39 1.22 1.42
C THR A 98 -5.87 1.02 1.29
N ASP A 99 -5.07 1.97 1.77
CA ASP A 99 -3.61 1.86 1.81
C ASP A 99 -3.16 0.66 2.66
N LEU A 100 -3.84 0.43 3.80
CA LEU A 100 -3.63 -0.75 4.64
C LEU A 100 -3.86 -2.06 3.88
N ILE A 101 -5.00 -2.20 3.20
CA ILE A 101 -5.34 -3.42 2.45
C ILE A 101 -4.36 -3.60 1.28
N HIS A 102 -4.11 -2.54 0.51
CA HIS A 102 -3.20 -2.61 -0.63
C HIS A 102 -1.76 -2.95 -0.21
N SER A 103 -1.29 -2.42 0.92
CA SER A 103 0.01 -2.77 1.50
C SER A 103 0.05 -4.25 1.92
N ALA A 104 -1.02 -4.74 2.57
CA ALA A 104 -1.12 -6.14 3.00
C ALA A 104 -1.13 -7.13 1.83
N VAL A 105 -1.87 -6.82 0.76
CA VAL A 105 -1.90 -7.64 -0.47
C VAL A 105 -0.53 -7.68 -1.12
N ARG A 106 0.10 -6.51 -1.33
CA ARG A 106 1.44 -6.44 -1.93
C ARG A 106 2.48 -7.21 -1.12
N TRP A 107 2.38 -7.16 0.21
CA TRP A 107 3.28 -7.91 1.07
C TRP A 107 3.10 -9.42 0.91
N LEU A 108 1.84 -9.89 0.89
CA LEU A 108 1.52 -11.31 0.68
C LEU A 108 2.02 -11.82 -0.68
N GLU A 109 1.88 -11.01 -1.74
CA GLU A 109 2.39 -11.33 -3.09
C GLU A 109 3.91 -11.44 -3.17
N LYS A 110 4.64 -10.71 -2.30
CA LYS A 110 6.11 -10.74 -2.24
C LYS A 110 6.68 -12.00 -1.59
N GLY A 111 5.85 -12.87 -1.00
CA GLY A 111 6.27 -14.16 -0.47
C GLY A 111 7.19 -14.08 0.77
N GLU A 112 7.12 -13.00 1.55
CA GLU A 112 7.77 -12.90 2.86
C GLU A 112 7.02 -13.77 3.90
N LEU A 113 7.01 -15.09 3.68
CA LEU A 113 6.47 -16.13 4.56
C LEU A 113 7.54 -16.69 5.50
#